data_AF-A0A2R6F6J2-F1
#
_entry.id   AF-A0A2R6F6J2-F1
#
_cell.length_a   1.000
_cell.length_b   1.000
_cell.length_c   1.000
_cell.angle_alpha   90.00
_cell.angle_beta   90.00
_cell.angle_gamma   90.00
#
_symmetry.space_group_name_H-M   'P 1'
#
loop_
_entity.id
_entity.type
_entity.pdbx_description
1 polymer ?
#
loop_
_entity_poly.entity_id
_entity_poly.type
_entity_poly.pdbx_seq_one_letter_code
_entity_poly.pdbx_strand_id
1 'polypeptide(L)'
;MVEEGAIHEYVVGSGVVETLRTDPDYTEPCEAMLGTDRFELSVCDGEVPYYLGLLDETIRIGVEDEEGMPRALVETDAGGVGEWANETYDEYRDRSMPFSMEAAP
;
A
#
# COMPACT_ATOMS: atom_id res chain seq x y z
N MET A 1 -2.59 -6.15 -12.64
CA MET A 1 -2.63 -5.23 -13.80
C MET A 1 -3.04 -3.89 -13.28
N VAL A 2 -2.15 -2.91 -13.33
CA VAL A 2 -2.49 -1.50 -13.12
C VAL A 2 -3.32 -1.07 -14.33
N GLU A 3 -4.49 -0.48 -14.09
CA GLU A 3 -5.33 0.06 -15.16
C GLU A 3 -4.59 1.21 -15.86
N GLU A 4 -4.69 1.26 -17.19
CA GLU A 4 -3.91 2.18 -18.02
C GLU A 4 -4.30 3.64 -17.70
N GLY A 5 -3.50 4.32 -16.88
CA GLY A 5 -3.74 5.72 -16.48
C GLY A 5 -3.96 5.97 -15.00
N ALA A 6 -4.08 4.93 -14.16
CA ALA A 6 -4.26 5.11 -12.73
C ALA A 6 -3.00 5.70 -12.05
N ILE A 7 -3.24 6.59 -11.08
CA ILE A 7 -2.22 7.07 -10.13
C ILE A 7 -2.34 6.20 -8.89
N HIS A 8 -1.20 5.75 -8.37
CA HIS A 8 -1.14 4.86 -7.24
C HIS A 8 -0.32 5.46 -6.11
N GLU A 9 -0.88 5.46 -4.92
CA GLU A 9 -0.18 5.78 -3.68
C GLU A 9 -0.29 4.56 -2.76
N TYR A 10 0.84 4.13 -2.21
CA TYR A 10 0.92 2.99 -1.31
C TYR A 10 1.65 3.35 -0.03
N VAL A 11 1.11 2.88 1.10
CA VAL A 11 1.81 2.86 2.38
C VAL A 11 2.02 1.41 2.78
N VAL A 12 3.27 1.05 3.06
CA VAL A 12 3.65 -0.31 3.50
C VAL A 12 4.37 -0.28 4.83
N GLY A 13 4.33 -1.39 5.56
CA GLY A 13 5.13 -1.55 6.78
C GLY A 13 6.62 -1.73 6.47
N SER A 14 7.47 -1.41 7.43
CA SER A 14 8.93 -1.53 7.27
C SER A 14 9.40 -2.96 7.01
N GLY A 15 8.62 -3.97 7.41
CA GLY A 15 8.95 -5.39 7.22
C GLY A 15 9.07 -5.85 5.77
N VAL A 16 8.44 -5.16 4.81
CA VAL A 16 8.51 -5.54 3.38
C VAL A 16 9.62 -4.83 2.60
N VAL A 17 10.28 -3.83 3.21
CA VAL A 17 11.30 -2.99 2.57
C VAL A 17 12.48 -3.80 2.07
N GLU A 18 12.94 -4.78 2.86
CA GLU A 18 14.05 -5.64 2.47
C GLU A 18 13.69 -6.49 1.24
N THR A 19 12.50 -7.10 1.22
CA THR A 19 12.01 -7.89 0.09
C THR A 19 11.92 -7.04 -1.18
N LEU A 20 11.35 -5.83 -1.09
CA LEU A 20 11.24 -4.91 -2.23
C LEU A 20 12.59 -4.52 -2.84
N ARG A 21 13.69 -4.58 -2.07
CA ARG A 21 15.03 -4.20 -2.52
C ARG A 21 15.92 -5.38 -2.94
N THR A 22 15.59 -6.59 -2.49
CA THR A 22 16.51 -7.74 -2.60
C THR A 22 15.93 -8.91 -3.36
N ASP A 23 14.61 -9.07 -3.38
CA ASP A 23 13.97 -10.15 -4.11
C ASP A 23 13.69 -9.69 -5.55
N PRO A 24 14.26 -10.33 -6.58
CA PRO A 24 14.12 -9.87 -7.96
C PRO A 24 12.68 -9.89 -8.47
N ASP A 25 11.82 -10.76 -7.92
CA ASP A 25 10.39 -10.84 -8.28
C ASP A 25 9.64 -9.56 -7.88
N TYR A 26 10.18 -8.80 -6.91
CA TYR A 26 9.63 -7.53 -6.43
C TYR A 26 10.47 -6.31 -6.79
N THR A 27 11.79 -6.45 -6.86
CA THR A 27 12.75 -5.37 -7.12
C THR A 27 12.51 -4.78 -8.51
N GLU A 28 12.52 -5.62 -9.55
CA GLU A 28 12.33 -5.18 -10.94
C GLU A 28 10.99 -4.46 -11.17
N PRO A 29 9.83 -4.99 -10.73
CA PRO A 29 8.58 -4.26 -10.87
C PRO A 29 8.51 -3.01 -9.99
N CYS A 30 9.08 -3.02 -8.78
CA CYS A 30 9.09 -1.83 -7.92
C CYS A 30 9.90 -0.69 -8.55
N GLU A 31 11.10 -0.98 -9.08
CA GLU A 31 11.91 -0.01 -9.84
C GLU A 31 11.17 0.53 -11.05
N ALA A 32 10.54 -0.35 -11.83
CA ALA A 32 9.78 0.04 -13.01
C ALA A 32 8.61 0.97 -12.67
N MET A 33 7.93 0.75 -11.54
CA MET A 33 6.81 1.58 -11.09
C MET A 33 7.28 2.92 -10.52
N LEU A 34 8.30 2.92 -9.66
CA LEU A 34 8.91 4.15 -9.10
C LEU A 34 9.53 5.04 -10.18
N GLY A 35 9.95 4.47 -11.31
CA GLY A 35 10.40 5.23 -12.49
C GLY A 35 9.28 6.00 -13.21
N THR A 36 8.02 5.89 -12.76
CA THR A 36 6.87 6.62 -13.32
C THR A 36 6.39 7.72 -12.38
N ASP A 37 5.97 8.87 -12.92
CA ASP A 37 5.26 9.94 -12.17
C ASP A 37 3.83 9.55 -11.73
N ARG A 38 3.51 8.25 -11.66
CA ARG A 38 2.17 7.74 -11.35
C ARG A 38 2.15 6.76 -10.18
N PHE A 39 3.28 6.59 -9.51
CA PHE A 39 3.40 5.67 -8.39
C PHE A 39 4.24 6.28 -7.29
N GLU A 40 3.65 6.38 -6.11
CA GLU A 40 4.32 6.80 -4.89
C GLU A 40 4.23 5.68 -3.86
N LEU A 41 5.35 5.39 -3.22
CA LEU A 41 5.43 4.38 -2.17
C LEU A 41 6.04 5.03 -0.93
N SER A 42 5.39 4.82 0.20
CA SER A 42 5.84 5.29 1.51
C SER A 42 5.91 4.14 2.50
N VAL A 43 6.84 4.25 3.44
CA VAL A 43 7.10 3.24 4.48
C VAL A 43 6.68 3.81 5.82
N CYS A 44 5.73 3.17 6.48
CA CYS A 44 5.39 3.46 7.87
C CYS A 44 6.34 2.70 8.81
N ASP A 45 6.77 3.36 9.88
CA ASP A 45 7.48 2.69 10.97
C ASP A 45 6.50 1.76 11.71
N GLY A 46 6.70 0.46 11.57
CA GLY A 46 5.84 -0.58 12.15
C GLY A 46 5.09 -1.42 11.11
N GLU A 47 4.06 -2.12 11.59
CA GLU A 47 3.25 -3.04 10.80
C GLU A 47 1.97 -2.35 10.32
N VAL A 48 1.59 -2.64 9.07
CA VAL A 48 0.27 -2.29 8.55
C VAL A 48 -0.64 -3.49 8.79
N PRO A 49 -1.65 -3.39 9.67
CA PRO A 49 -2.33 -4.54 10.25
C PRO A 49 -3.33 -5.24 9.33
N TYR A 50 -3.69 -4.60 8.21
CA TYR A 50 -4.58 -5.16 7.20
C TYR A 50 -4.44 -4.38 5.90
N TYR A 51 -4.83 -5.02 4.79
CA TYR A 51 -4.95 -4.34 3.51
C TYR A 51 -6.14 -3.38 3.52
N LEU A 52 -5.91 -2.11 3.20
CA LEU A 52 -6.93 -1.10 2.93
C LEU A 52 -6.67 -0.49 1.56
N GLY A 53 -7.66 -0.54 0.68
CA GLY A 53 -7.60 0.05 -0.66
C GLY A 53 -8.69 1.09 -0.85
N LEU A 54 -8.31 2.26 -1.38
CA LEU A 54 -9.22 3.33 -1.77
C LEU A 54 -9.16 3.47 -3.30
N LEU A 55 -10.26 3.19 -3.98
CA LEU A 55 -10.38 3.21 -5.44
C LEU A 55 -11.58 4.05 -5.84
N ASP A 56 -11.37 5.34 -6.12
CA ASP A 56 -12.44 6.30 -6.38
C ASP A 56 -13.52 6.25 -5.28
N GLU A 57 -14.70 5.69 -5.59
CA GLU A 57 -15.84 5.57 -4.69
C GLU A 57 -15.87 4.21 -3.94
N THR A 58 -14.92 3.32 -4.23
CA THR A 58 -14.87 1.96 -3.72
C THR A 58 -13.77 1.78 -2.67
N ILE A 59 -14.14 1.16 -1.56
CA ILE A 59 -13.25 0.82 -0.46
C ILE A 59 -13.09 -0.69 -0.42
N ARG A 60 -11.84 -1.14 -0.28
CA ARG A 60 -11.49 -2.56 -0.13
C ARG A 60 -10.80 -2.79 1.20
N ILE A 61 -11.24 -3.81 1.94
CA ILE A 61 -10.64 -4.21 3.20
C ILE A 61 -10.27 -5.69 3.10
N GLY A 62 -8.98 -5.99 3.22
CA GLY A 62 -8.49 -7.36 3.30
C GLY A 62 -8.72 -7.92 4.69
N VAL A 63 -9.20 -9.15 4.75
CA VAL A 63 -9.33 -9.91 5.99
C VAL A 63 -8.35 -11.06 5.92
N GLU A 64 -7.40 -11.06 6.84
CA GLU A 64 -6.42 -12.13 7.03
C GLU A 64 -6.77 -12.99 8.25
N ASP A 65 -6.26 -14.22 8.25
CA ASP A 65 -6.27 -15.09 9.42
C ASP A 65 -5.09 -14.79 10.37
N GLU A 66 -5.00 -15.48 11.49
CA GLU A 66 -3.92 -15.30 12.48
C GLU A 66 -2.52 -15.63 11.90
N GLU A 67 -2.48 -16.38 10.79
CA GLU A 67 -1.26 -16.71 10.04
C GLU A 67 -0.91 -15.68 8.94
N GLY A 68 -1.65 -14.57 8.84
CA GLY A 68 -1.47 -13.54 7.79
C GLY A 68 -1.95 -13.96 6.40
N MET A 69 -2.63 -15.11 6.30
CA MET A 69 -3.17 -15.60 5.02
C MET A 69 -4.48 -14.87 4.69
N PRO A 70 -4.62 -14.26 3.50
CA PRO A 70 -5.88 -13.63 3.09
C PRO A 70 -7.02 -14.64 3.05
N ARG A 71 -8.13 -14.33 3.72
CA ARG A 71 -9.34 -15.16 3.82
C ARG A 71 -10.51 -14.57 3.06
N ALA A 72 -10.63 -13.24 3.07
CA ALA A 72 -11.68 -12.54 2.37
C ALA A 72 -11.21 -11.14 1.94
N LEU A 73 -11.92 -10.59 0.97
CA LEU A 73 -11.80 -9.19 0.56
C LEU A 73 -13.20 -8.60 0.62
N VAL A 74 -13.38 -7.62 1.50
CA VAL A 74 -14.62 -6.85 1.59
C VAL A 74 -14.50 -5.67 0.63
N GLU A 75 -15.49 -5.48 -0.25
CA GLU A 75 -15.57 -4.36 -1.17
C GLU A 75 -16.88 -3.59 -0.89
N THR A 76 -16.80 -2.27 -0.74
CA THR A 76 -17.97 -1.44 -0.45
C THR A 76 -17.82 -0.01 -0.94
N ASP A 77 -18.91 0.56 -1.44
CA ASP A 77 -19.08 1.98 -1.74
C ASP A 77 -19.87 2.72 -0.63
N ALA A 78 -20.16 2.04 0.48
CA ALA A 78 -21.00 2.59 1.53
C ALA A 78 -20.36 3.84 2.15
N GLY A 79 -20.93 5.02 1.85
CA GLY A 79 -20.37 6.32 2.25
C GLY A 79 -20.12 6.50 3.76
N GLY A 80 -20.69 5.66 4.63
CA GLY A 80 -20.37 5.64 6.06
C GLY A 80 -18.99 5.08 6.42
N VAL A 81 -18.38 4.29 5.54
CA VAL A 81 -17.04 3.71 5.73
C VAL A 81 -15.96 4.61 5.10
N GLY A 82 -16.34 5.46 4.14
CA GLY A 82 -15.42 6.32 3.39
C GLY A 82 -14.63 7.30 4.24
N GLU A 83 -15.29 7.99 5.16
CA GLU A 83 -14.62 8.94 6.06
C GLU A 83 -13.54 8.23 6.89
N TRP A 84 -13.92 7.16 7.60
CA TRP A 84 -13.00 6.34 8.37
C TRP A 84 -11.83 5.80 7.54
N ALA A 85 -12.10 5.32 6.32
CA ALA A 85 -11.07 4.71 5.48
C ALA A 85 -10.05 5.76 5.01
N ASN A 86 -10.51 6.96 4.65
CA ASN A 86 -9.63 8.08 4.29
C ASN A 86 -8.82 8.58 5.50
N GLU A 87 -9.44 8.75 6.66
CA GLU A 87 -8.75 9.17 7.89
C GLU A 87 -7.69 8.15 8.31
N THR A 88 -8.01 6.86 8.23
CA THR A 88 -7.08 5.77 8.53
C THR A 88 -5.88 5.83 7.59
N TYR A 89 -6.13 5.97 6.28
CA TYR A 89 -5.06 6.09 5.30
C TYR A 89 -4.16 7.31 5.55
N ASP A 90 -4.77 8.47 5.80
CA ASP A 90 -4.03 9.72 6.04
C ASP A 90 -3.16 9.63 7.29
N GLU A 91 -3.63 8.99 8.37
CA GLU A 91 -2.83 8.74 9.57
C GLU A 91 -1.57 7.91 9.27
N TYR A 92 -1.71 6.82 8.52
CA TYR A 92 -0.57 5.99 8.12
C TYR A 92 0.38 6.75 7.17
N ARG A 93 -0.17 7.52 6.24
CA ARG A 93 0.64 8.32 5.31
C ARG A 93 1.44 9.40 6.04
N ASP A 94 0.83 10.15 6.95
CA ASP A 94 1.50 11.23 7.71
C ASP A 94 2.65 10.71 8.59
N ARG A 95 2.52 9.47 9.08
CA ARG A 95 3.54 8.77 9.86
C ARG A 95 4.59 8.03 9.03
N SER A 96 4.46 8.05 7.70
CA SER A 96 5.33 7.33 6.78
C SER A 96 6.42 8.22 6.17
N MET A 97 7.47 7.60 5.68
CA MET A 97 8.54 8.25 4.93
C MET A 97 8.56 7.75 3.49
N PRO A 98 8.88 8.60 2.50
CA PRO A 98 8.97 8.17 1.11
C PRO A 98 10.00 7.03 0.97
N PHE A 99 9.59 5.96 0.27
CA PHE A 99 10.46 4.84 -0.04
C PHE A 99 11.46 5.22 -1.13
N SER A 100 12.67 4.67 -1.03
CA SER A 100 13.63 4.66 -2.13
C SER A 100 14.31 3.31 -2.24
N MET A 101 14.72 2.94 -3.44
CA MET A 101 15.46 1.69 -3.70
C MET A 101 16.83 1.71 -3.02
N GLU A 102 17.41 2.89 -2.85
CA GLU A 102 18.64 3.07 -2.09
C GLU A 102 18.33 3.06 -0.59
N ALA A 103 19.16 2.34 0.19
CA ALA A 103 19.13 2.51 1.64
C ALA A 103 19.53 3.94 1.99
N ALA A 104 18.85 4.54 2.98
CA ALA A 104 19.28 5.81 3.51
C ALA A 104 20.76 5.68 3.99
N PRO A 105 21.62 6.68 3.71
CA PRO A 105 23.05 6.63 4.02
C PRO A 105 23.36 6.55 5.52
#